data_AF-A0A949FPI8-F1
#
_entry.id   AF-A0A949FPI8-F1
#
_cell.length_a   1.000
_cell.length_b   1.000
_cell.length_c   1.000
_cell.angle_alpha   90.00
_cell.angle_beta   90.00
_cell.angle_gamma   90.00
#
_symmetry.space_group_name_H-M   'P 1'
#
loop_
_entity.id
_entity.type
_entity.pdbx_description
1 polymer ?
#
loop_
_entity_poly.entity_id
_entity_poly.type
_entity_poly.pdbx_seq_one_letter_code
_entity_poly.pdbx_strand_id
1 'polypeptide(L)'
;VAASGGVKNDHVNPSGDTKSGFGNVPFARDEYVAQQIVCYICIDIAQIRGYGLDAKATELLILLSLYKIRKLLDGDLRLRTACDLEPIDRNSVFASRPSDFALPNLTELANAVRKSINGCKSMMVQTQVTYEDDITNAKEKKNSGEDDDEQESGDN
;
A
#
# COMPACT_ATOMS: atom_id res chain seq x y z
N VAL A 1 14.55 14.54 -18.33
CA VAL A 1 13.28 14.53 -19.09
C VAL A 1 13.10 13.13 -19.64
N ALA A 2 11.90 12.56 -19.49
CA ALA A 2 11.50 11.29 -20.10
C ALA A 2 10.51 11.59 -21.23
N ALA A 3 10.89 11.27 -22.46
CA ALA A 3 10.01 11.46 -23.61
C ALA A 3 8.92 10.39 -23.59
N SER A 4 7.66 10.84 -23.63
CA SER A 4 6.47 10.01 -23.74
C SER A 4 5.59 10.52 -24.90
N GLY A 5 4.46 9.88 -25.14
CA GLY A 5 3.58 10.28 -26.23
C GLY A 5 2.44 9.30 -26.42
N GLY A 6 1.73 9.47 -27.54
CA GLY A 6 0.67 8.56 -27.92
C GLY A 6 0.07 8.97 -29.25
N VAL A 7 -1.05 8.36 -29.57
CA VAL A 7 -1.84 8.69 -30.76
C VAL A 7 -3.27 8.97 -30.31
N LYS A 8 -3.80 10.12 -30.71
CA LYS A 8 -5.25 10.35 -30.65
C LYS A 8 -5.86 9.58 -31.80
N ASN A 9 -6.44 8.41 -31.50
CA ASN A 9 -7.05 7.56 -32.51
C ASN A 9 -8.45 8.06 -32.86
N ASP A 10 -8.69 8.32 -34.14
CA ASP A 10 -10.02 8.55 -34.69
C ASP A 10 -10.62 7.20 -35.10
N HIS A 11 -11.57 6.71 -34.31
CA HIS A 11 -12.23 5.44 -34.60
C HIS A 11 -13.29 5.54 -35.70
N VAL A 12 -13.70 6.75 -36.11
CA VAL A 12 -14.76 6.98 -37.09
C VAL A 12 -14.18 7.16 -38.49
N ASN A 13 -13.12 7.94 -38.63
CA ASN A 13 -12.42 8.12 -39.91
C ASN A 13 -10.89 8.11 -39.74
N PRO A 14 -10.28 6.93 -39.52
CA PRO A 14 -8.84 6.82 -39.24
C PRO A 14 -7.93 7.37 -40.35
N SER A 15 -8.41 7.36 -41.60
CA SER A 15 -7.70 7.84 -42.80
C SER A 15 -8.05 9.27 -43.18
N GLY A 16 -8.78 10.00 -42.32
CA GLY A 16 -9.20 11.37 -42.57
C GLY A 16 -8.07 12.42 -42.48
N ASP A 17 -8.37 13.64 -42.92
CA ASP A 17 -7.43 14.75 -42.87
C ASP A 17 -7.28 15.33 -41.45
N THR A 18 -6.07 15.19 -40.90
CA THR A 18 -5.69 15.67 -39.55
C THR A 18 -5.82 17.17 -39.35
N LYS A 19 -5.69 17.99 -40.41
CA LYS A 19 -5.86 19.45 -40.29
C LYS A 19 -7.32 19.85 -40.05
N SER A 20 -8.24 19.00 -40.49
CA SER A 20 -9.69 19.19 -40.37
C SER A 20 -10.27 18.50 -39.13
N GLY A 21 -9.43 17.89 -38.29
CA GLY A 21 -9.83 17.23 -37.05
C GLY A 21 -10.13 15.73 -37.16
N PHE A 22 -9.87 15.10 -38.32
CA PHE A 22 -10.08 13.66 -38.54
C PHE A 22 -8.76 12.89 -38.60
N GLY A 23 -8.83 11.57 -38.47
CA GLY A 23 -7.67 10.69 -38.58
C GLY A 23 -6.79 10.66 -37.33
N ASN A 24 -5.85 9.72 -37.34
CA ASN A 24 -4.99 9.46 -36.19
C ASN A 24 -3.87 10.50 -36.07
N VAL A 25 -3.77 11.19 -34.92
CA VAL A 25 -2.78 12.24 -34.69
C VAL A 25 -1.76 11.82 -33.62
N PRO A 26 -0.49 11.56 -33.98
CA PRO A 26 0.59 11.36 -33.02
C PRO A 26 0.85 12.64 -32.22
N PHE A 27 1.17 12.49 -30.94
CA PHE A 27 1.62 13.59 -30.10
C PHE A 27 2.77 13.14 -29.21
N ALA A 28 3.74 14.03 -29.00
CA ALA A 28 4.83 13.86 -28.05
C ALA A 28 4.52 14.60 -26.75
N ARG A 29 5.07 14.10 -25.64
CA ARG A 29 5.08 14.75 -24.32
C ARG A 29 6.46 14.60 -23.71
N ASP A 30 6.89 15.62 -23.00
CA ASP A 30 8.09 15.57 -22.19
C ASP A 30 7.71 15.58 -20.71
N GLU A 31 8.06 14.52 -19.99
CA GLU A 31 7.83 14.44 -18.55
C GLU A 31 9.13 14.76 -17.80
N TYR A 32 9.06 15.74 -16.90
CA TYR A 32 10.20 16.08 -16.05
C TYR A 32 10.35 15.02 -14.96
N VAL A 33 11.48 14.32 -14.97
CA VAL A 33 11.84 13.27 -14.02
C VAL A 33 13.01 13.71 -13.16
N ALA A 34 13.07 13.24 -11.92
CA ALA A 34 14.21 13.46 -11.05
C ALA A 34 15.46 12.78 -11.63
N GLN A 35 16.63 13.38 -11.41
CA GLN A 35 17.91 12.78 -11.78
C GLN A 35 18.18 11.50 -10.97
N GLN A 36 17.74 11.47 -9.72
CA GLN A 36 17.89 10.34 -8.80
C GLN A 36 16.66 10.24 -7.91
N ILE A 37 16.19 9.01 -7.68
CA ILE A 37 15.15 8.69 -6.70
C ILE A 37 15.76 7.72 -5.72
N VAL A 38 15.68 8.03 -4.42
CA VAL A 38 16.22 7.18 -3.35
C VAL A 38 15.06 6.68 -2.50
N CYS A 39 14.97 5.35 -2.34
CA CYS A 39 13.98 4.72 -1.46
C CYS A 39 14.63 4.41 -0.11
N TYR A 40 14.19 5.10 0.94
CA TYR A 40 14.58 4.80 2.31
C TYR A 40 13.51 3.95 2.99
N ILE A 41 13.94 2.88 3.67
CA ILE A 41 13.06 1.98 4.39
C ILE A 41 13.60 1.82 5.80
N CYS A 42 12.75 2.09 6.79
CA CYS A 42 13.05 1.91 8.20
C CYS A 42 12.11 0.85 8.77
N ILE A 43 12.69 -0.21 9.36
CA ILE A 43 11.93 -1.17 10.15
C ILE A 43 12.13 -0.83 11.61
N ASP A 44 11.05 -0.48 12.31
CA ASP A 44 11.11 -0.21 13.74
C ASP A 44 11.16 -1.52 14.53
N ILE A 45 12.38 -2.02 14.72
CA ILE A 45 12.65 -3.23 15.49
C ILE A 45 12.33 -3.01 16.98
N ALA A 46 12.44 -1.78 17.49
CA ALA A 46 12.12 -1.47 18.88
C ALA A 46 10.61 -1.62 19.12
N GLN A 47 9.79 -1.11 18.21
CA GLN A 47 8.34 -1.26 18.26
C GLN A 47 7.91 -2.74 18.17
N ILE A 48 8.48 -3.52 17.26
CA ILE A 48 8.17 -4.95 17.13
C ILE A 48 8.48 -5.70 18.44
N ARG A 49 9.60 -5.36 19.10
CA ARG A 49 9.96 -5.92 20.41
C ARG A 49 9.07 -5.41 21.53
N GLY A 50 8.63 -4.16 21.44
CA GLY A 50 7.75 -3.50 22.41
C GLY A 50 6.36 -4.15 22.56
N TYR A 51 5.93 -4.94 21.57
CA TYR A 51 4.71 -5.73 21.69
C TYR A 51 4.77 -6.85 22.74
N GLY A 52 5.97 -7.20 23.24
CA GLY A 52 6.12 -8.23 24.28
C GLY A 52 5.70 -9.63 23.83
N LEU A 53 5.72 -9.88 22.51
CA LEU A 53 5.40 -11.19 21.94
C LEU A 53 6.53 -12.19 22.22
N ASP A 54 6.19 -13.47 22.16
CA ASP A 54 7.19 -14.55 22.19
C ASP A 54 8.18 -14.41 21.01
N ALA A 55 9.40 -14.90 21.23
CA ALA A 55 10.50 -14.84 20.27
C ALA A 55 10.10 -15.33 18.86
N LYS A 56 9.30 -16.40 18.75
CA LYS A 56 8.85 -16.92 17.45
C LYS A 56 7.96 -15.93 16.71
N ALA A 57 7.03 -15.29 17.42
CA ALA A 57 6.12 -14.31 16.84
C ALA A 57 6.86 -13.01 16.49
N THR A 58 7.80 -12.57 17.33
CA THR A 58 8.69 -11.45 17.03
C THR A 58 9.51 -11.70 15.76
N GLU A 59 10.10 -12.89 15.62
CA GLU A 59 10.85 -13.30 14.42
C GLU A 59 9.95 -13.29 13.18
N LEU A 60 8.73 -13.83 13.28
CA LEU A 60 7.77 -13.84 12.19
C LEU A 60 7.46 -12.42 11.69
N LEU A 61 7.26 -11.46 12.59
CA LEU A 61 6.98 -10.07 12.21
C LEU A 61 8.17 -9.42 11.48
N ILE A 62 9.39 -9.69 11.93
CA ILE A 62 10.61 -9.19 11.26
C ILE A 62 10.73 -9.82 9.87
N LEU A 63 10.57 -11.15 9.75
CA LEU A 63 10.64 -11.87 8.48
C LEU A 63 9.56 -11.40 7.49
N LEU A 64 8.32 -11.19 7.96
CA LEU A 64 7.25 -10.64 7.15
C LEU A 64 7.58 -9.22 6.66
N SER A 65 8.18 -8.40 7.50
CA SER A 65 8.60 -7.04 7.14
C SER A 65 9.65 -7.08 6.03
N LEU A 66 10.69 -7.89 6.19
CA LEU A 66 11.75 -8.09 5.19
C LEU A 66 11.20 -8.67 3.88
N TYR A 67 10.32 -9.68 3.96
CA TYR A 67 9.65 -10.26 2.80
C TYR A 67 8.83 -9.24 2.01
N LYS A 68 8.05 -8.40 2.71
CA LYS A 68 7.26 -7.35 2.05
C LYS A 68 8.14 -6.34 1.33
N ILE A 69 9.26 -5.95 1.94
CA ILE A 69 10.24 -5.05 1.33
C ILE A 69 10.85 -5.69 0.08
N ARG A 70 11.37 -6.91 0.18
CA ARG A 70 11.95 -7.61 -0.98
C ARG A 70 10.91 -7.80 -2.09
N LYS A 71 9.70 -8.24 -1.76
CA LYS A 71 8.62 -8.41 -2.75
C LYS A 71 8.23 -7.09 -3.43
N LEU A 72 8.22 -5.98 -2.70
CA LEU A 72 7.98 -4.65 -3.27
C LEU A 72 9.08 -4.29 -4.27
N LEU A 73 10.35 -4.39 -3.86
CA LEU A 73 11.52 -4.04 -4.69
C LEU A 73 11.73 -4.96 -5.88
N ASP A 74 11.26 -6.20 -5.81
CA ASP A 74 11.31 -7.16 -6.92
C ASP A 74 10.17 -6.95 -7.94
N GLY A 75 9.16 -6.13 -7.62
CA GLY A 75 8.09 -5.76 -8.55
C GLY A 75 8.42 -4.56 -9.45
N ASP A 76 7.41 -4.08 -10.17
CA ASP A 76 7.53 -3.00 -11.17
C ASP A 76 7.40 -1.58 -10.57
N LEU A 77 7.16 -1.49 -9.25
CA LEU A 77 7.01 -0.25 -8.47
C LEU A 77 6.21 0.86 -9.19
N ARG A 78 5.06 0.49 -9.79
CA ARG A 78 4.17 1.42 -10.45
C ARG A 78 3.38 2.28 -9.46
N LEU A 79 4.09 3.18 -8.79
CA LEU A 79 3.56 4.03 -7.73
C LEU A 79 2.75 5.22 -8.27
N ARG A 80 2.85 5.50 -9.58
CA ARG A 80 2.02 6.50 -10.28
C ARG A 80 1.79 6.09 -11.74
N THR A 81 0.79 6.69 -12.38
CA THR A 81 0.47 6.44 -13.79
C THR A 81 1.67 6.73 -14.68
N ALA A 82 1.94 5.82 -15.63
CA ALA A 82 3.03 5.89 -16.62
C ALA A 82 4.45 5.99 -16.04
N CYS A 83 4.67 5.54 -14.80
CA CYS A 83 5.99 5.49 -14.19
C CYS A 83 6.18 4.14 -13.51
N ASP A 84 6.97 3.29 -14.14
CA ASP A 84 7.50 2.08 -13.55
C ASP A 84 8.88 2.41 -13.01
N LEU A 85 9.15 1.99 -11.77
CA LEU A 85 10.44 2.20 -11.12
C LEU A 85 11.07 0.84 -10.88
N GLU A 86 12.39 0.78 -10.98
CA GLU A 86 13.12 -0.38 -10.51
C GLU A 86 14.40 0.04 -9.80
N PRO A 87 14.87 -0.75 -8.82
CA PRO A 87 16.20 -0.54 -8.25
C PRO A 87 17.26 -0.58 -9.36
N ILE A 88 18.20 0.37 -9.34
CA ILE A 88 19.34 0.40 -10.27
C ILE A 88 20.09 -0.95 -10.25
N ASP A 89 20.25 -1.53 -9.06
CA ASP A 89 20.70 -2.90 -8.87
C ASP A 89 19.85 -3.57 -7.79
N ARG A 90 19.14 -4.63 -8.18
CA ARG A 90 18.24 -5.41 -7.30
C ARG A 90 19.00 -6.20 -6.23
N ASN A 91 20.30 -6.45 -6.44
CA ASN A 91 21.17 -7.13 -5.49
C ASN A 91 21.85 -6.14 -4.52
N SER A 92 21.89 -4.85 -4.85
CA SER A 92 22.51 -3.78 -4.04
C SER A 92 21.53 -3.15 -3.04
N VAL A 93 20.73 -3.98 -2.35
CA VAL A 93 19.85 -3.51 -1.27
C VAL A 93 20.52 -3.80 0.08
N PHE A 94 21.20 -2.79 0.62
CA PHE A 94 21.96 -2.89 1.86
C PHE A 94 21.31 -2.08 2.98
N ALA A 95 21.46 -2.55 4.22
CA ALA A 95 21.09 -1.76 5.38
C ALA A 95 22.23 -0.82 5.79
N SER A 96 21.89 0.42 6.12
CA SER A 96 22.82 1.31 6.82
C SER A 96 23.01 0.89 8.28
N ARG A 97 22.02 0.20 8.86
CA ARG A 97 22.04 -0.36 10.21
C ARG A 97 21.16 -1.62 10.26
N PRO A 98 21.67 -2.79 10.70
CA PRO A 98 23.06 -3.07 11.08
C PRO A 98 24.00 -3.04 9.86
N SER A 99 25.32 -2.85 10.10
CA SER A 99 26.32 -2.95 9.04
C SER A 99 26.34 -4.37 8.46
N ASP A 100 26.72 -4.48 7.18
CA ASP A 100 26.92 -5.75 6.47
C ASP A 100 25.68 -6.64 6.33
N PHE A 101 24.49 -6.13 6.68
CA PHE A 101 23.24 -6.83 6.39
C PHE A 101 22.85 -6.64 4.93
N ALA A 102 22.84 -7.76 4.21
CA ALA A 102 22.24 -7.87 2.88
C ALA A 102 20.80 -8.37 3.02
N LEU A 103 19.87 -7.71 2.32
CA LEU A 103 18.50 -8.19 2.24
C LEU A 103 18.48 -9.54 1.48
N PRO A 104 18.00 -10.66 2.06
CA PRO A 104 17.99 -11.94 1.35
C PRO A 104 17.06 -11.90 0.14
N ASN A 105 17.22 -12.86 -0.79
CA ASN A 105 16.37 -12.90 -1.98
C ASN A 105 14.93 -13.35 -1.63
N LEU A 106 14.00 -13.15 -2.57
CA LEU A 106 12.58 -13.43 -2.33
C LEU A 106 12.31 -14.89 -1.97
N THR A 107 13.02 -15.83 -2.60
CA THR A 107 12.84 -17.27 -2.36
C THR A 107 13.30 -17.65 -0.96
N GLU A 108 14.45 -17.14 -0.51
CA GLU A 108 14.95 -17.34 0.86
C GLU A 108 13.98 -16.79 1.90
N LEU A 109 13.51 -15.54 1.70
CA LEU A 109 12.55 -14.91 2.61
C LEU A 109 11.20 -15.64 2.61
N ALA A 110 10.69 -16.06 1.45
CA ALA A 110 9.44 -16.82 1.37
C ALA A 110 9.52 -18.15 2.12
N ASN A 111 10.66 -18.85 2.03
CA ASN A 111 10.90 -20.10 2.75
C ASN A 111 11.03 -19.85 4.27
N ALA A 112 11.75 -18.81 4.67
CA ALA A 112 11.90 -18.42 6.08
C ALA A 112 10.55 -18.02 6.70
N VAL A 113 9.76 -17.20 6.00
CA VAL A 113 8.40 -16.81 6.42
C VAL A 113 7.52 -18.04 6.58
N ARG A 114 7.49 -18.95 5.59
CA ARG A 114 6.70 -20.19 5.68
C ARG A 114 7.09 -21.04 6.89
N LYS A 115 8.40 -21.20 7.13
CA LYS A 115 8.93 -21.92 8.29
C LYS A 115 8.51 -21.26 9.60
N SER A 116 8.60 -19.93 9.69
CA SER A 116 8.25 -19.15 10.88
C SER A 116 6.75 -19.19 11.18
N ILE A 117 5.88 -19.06 10.16
CA ILE A 117 4.42 -19.25 10.29
C ILE A 117 4.10 -20.61 10.90
N ASN A 118 4.73 -21.68 10.40
CA ASN A 118 4.55 -23.02 10.95
C ASN A 118 5.02 -23.11 12.42
N GLY A 119 6.11 -22.43 12.77
CA GLY A 119 6.62 -22.34 14.13
C GLY A 119 5.67 -21.63 15.11
N CYS A 120 4.86 -20.69 14.59
CA CYS A 120 3.85 -19.94 15.33
C CYS A 120 2.45 -20.59 15.30
N LYS A 121 2.27 -21.77 14.67
CA LYS A 121 0.96 -22.38 14.45
C LYS A 121 0.14 -22.53 15.75
N SER A 122 0.77 -22.93 16.85
CA SER A 122 0.09 -23.08 18.15
C SER A 122 -0.32 -21.76 18.80
N MET A 123 0.18 -20.63 18.30
CA MET A 123 -0.08 -19.28 18.81
C MET A 123 -1.17 -18.56 18.00
N MET A 124 -1.47 -19.02 16.79
CA MET A 124 -2.51 -18.48 15.91
C MET A 124 -3.88 -19.09 16.25
N VAL A 125 -4.37 -18.82 17.46
CA VAL A 125 -5.66 -19.32 17.93
C VAL A 125 -6.78 -18.42 17.41
N GLN A 126 -7.73 -19.00 16.70
CA GLN A 126 -8.94 -18.31 16.27
C GLN A 126 -10.07 -18.63 17.24
N THR A 127 -10.68 -17.61 17.83
CA THR A 127 -11.92 -17.73 18.59
C THR A 127 -13.06 -17.23 17.71
N GLN A 128 -13.99 -18.12 17.36
CA GLN A 128 -15.23 -17.72 16.72
C GLN A 128 -16.21 -17.29 17.81
N VAL A 129 -16.74 -16.08 17.68
CA VAL A 129 -17.79 -15.56 18.56
C VAL A 129 -19.04 -15.38 17.70
N THR A 130 -20.14 -15.98 18.13
CA THR A 130 -21.46 -15.80 17.51
C THR A 130 -22.23 -14.77 18.34
N TYR A 131 -22.76 -13.76 17.67
CA TYR A 131 -23.64 -12.78 18.27
C TYR A 131 -25.08 -13.28 18.14
N GLU A 132 -25.71 -13.65 19.26
CA GLU A 132 -27.07 -14.20 19.30
C GLU A 132 -28.13 -13.21 19.79
N ASP A 133 -27.77 -11.95 20.08
CA ASP A 133 -28.78 -10.96 20.42
C ASP A 133 -29.63 -10.65 19.19
N ASP A 134 -30.92 -10.43 19.44
CA ASP A 134 -31.83 -9.89 18.44
C ASP A 134 -31.29 -8.53 17.97
N ILE A 135 -31.09 -8.38 16.66
CA ILE A 135 -30.80 -7.09 16.04
C ILE A 135 -32.06 -6.23 16.24
N THR A 136 -32.09 -5.49 17.34
CA THR A 136 -33.19 -4.56 17.62
C THR A 136 -33.06 -3.39 16.65
N ASN A 137 -34.10 -3.18 15.85
CA ASN A 137 -34.24 -1.95 15.09
C ASN A 137 -34.25 -0.78 16.07
N ALA A 138 -33.54 0.29 15.76
CA ALA A 138 -33.53 1.50 16.56
C ALA A 138 -34.97 1.90 16.90
N LYS A 139 -35.28 2.11 18.18
CA LYS A 139 -36.60 2.61 18.60
C LYS A 139 -36.86 3.91 17.86
N GLU A 140 -37.90 3.95 17.03
CA GLU A 140 -38.44 5.21 16.53
C GLU A 140 -38.72 6.10 17.74
N LYS A 141 -38.08 7.27 17.78
CA LYS A 141 -38.43 8.31 18.75
C LYS A 141 -39.93 8.56 18.58
N LYS A 142 -40.73 8.17 19.57
CA LYS A 142 -42.10 8.68 19.68
C LYS A 142 -41.97 10.20 19.77
N ASN A 143 -42.54 10.86 18.77
CA ASN A 143 -42.73 12.30 18.77
C ASN A 143 -43.79 12.61 19.85
N SER A 144 -43.36 12.75 21.11
CA SER A 144 -44.14 13.47 22.11
C SER A 144 -43.79 14.93 21.95
N GLY A 145 -44.51 15.60 21.06
CA GLY A 145 -44.65 17.04 21.12
C GLY A 145 -45.48 17.37 22.36
N GLU A 146 -44.91 18.17 23.25
CA GLU A 146 -45.40 19.50 23.61
C GLU A 146 -44.37 20.11 24.57
N ASP A 147 -43.66 21.10 24.02
CA ASP A 147 -43.24 22.38 24.59
C ASP A 147 -42.98 22.50 26.08
N ASP A 148 -41.77 22.93 26.41
CA ASP A 148 -41.61 24.16 27.19
C ASP A 148 -40.33 24.88 26.77
N ASP A 149 -40.54 26.10 26.28
CA ASP A 149 -39.53 27.12 25.98
C ASP A 149 -38.69 27.42 27.23
N GLU A 150 -37.36 27.41 27.08
CA GLU A 150 -36.46 28.35 27.76
C GLU A 150 -35.03 28.16 27.19
N GLN A 151 -34.71 28.92 26.13
CA GLN A 151 -33.33 29.29 25.86
C GLN A 151 -33.17 30.79 26.06
N GLU A 152 -32.72 31.09 27.27
CA GLU A 152 -32.09 32.33 27.66
C GLU A 152 -30.80 32.53 26.83
N SER A 153 -30.65 33.75 26.36
CA SER A 153 -29.50 34.33 25.66
C SER A 153 -28.18 34.22 26.43
N GLY A 154 -27.04 34.12 25.71
CA GLY A 154 -25.75 34.54 26.28
C GLY A 154 -24.51 34.09 25.51
N ASP A 155 -23.82 35.07 24.92
CA ASP A 155 -22.46 35.01 24.35
C ASP A 155 -21.41 34.30 25.22
N ASN A 156 -20.52 33.53 24.57
CA ASN A 156 -19.07 33.81 24.51
C ASN A 156 -18.32 32.81 23.61
#